data_AF-A0A257LF46-F1
#
_entry.id   AF-A0A257LF46-F1
#
_cell.length_a   1.000
_cell.length_b   1.000
_cell.length_c   1.000
_cell.angle_alpha   90.00
_cell.angle_beta   90.00
_cell.angle_gamma   90.00
#
_symmetry.space_group_name_H-M   'P 1'
#
loop_
_entity.id
_entity.type
_entity.pdbx_description
1 polymer ?
#
loop_
_entity_poly.entity_id
_entity_poly.type
_entity_poly.pdbx_seq_one_letter_code
_entity_poly.pdbx_strand_id
1 'polypeptide(L)'
;VLFPAPEGRRTLSGSGCEIPVLSLLPLLRHDLEEFAADDAVERLAGRRSEEIIEELGRLTPDSLDEVLRKHADARWRQKAHFARLRVQRLGYAEACHQTALEILGYRFNRAPMLRLAAKFSVRQWSADGLTVDSLLAEEAGAWSLQGVRPANHPKVRLGQYLRWVRASPDWPETL
;
A
#
# COMPACT_ATOMS: atom_id res chain seq x y z
N VAL A 1 -27.13 -10.63 6.29
CA VAL A 1 -27.54 -9.21 6.42
C VAL A 1 -26.31 -8.34 6.61
N LEU A 2 -26.34 -7.07 6.20
CA LEU A 2 -25.18 -6.19 6.39
C LEU A 2 -25.01 -5.88 7.89
N PHE A 3 -25.99 -5.24 8.50
CA PHE A 3 -25.95 -4.87 9.92
C PHE A 3 -26.32 -6.04 10.84
N PRO A 4 -25.73 -6.12 12.04
CA PRO A 4 -26.18 -7.07 13.05
C PRO A 4 -27.64 -6.78 13.42
N ALA A 5 -28.41 -7.84 13.62
CA ALA A 5 -29.78 -7.71 14.07
C ALA A 5 -29.79 -7.28 15.56
N PRO A 6 -30.79 -6.50 16.00
CA PRO A 6 -31.03 -6.29 17.42
C PRO A 6 -31.17 -7.62 18.17
N GLU A 7 -30.75 -7.67 19.44
CA GLU A 7 -30.87 -8.87 20.26
C GLU A 7 -32.30 -9.44 20.26
N GLY A 8 -32.41 -10.76 20.13
CA GLY A 8 -33.69 -11.48 20.12
C GLY A 8 -34.47 -11.41 18.80
N ARG A 9 -34.00 -10.67 17.78
CA ARG A 9 -34.65 -10.65 16.47
C ARG A 9 -34.40 -11.95 15.69
N ARG A 10 -35.48 -12.67 15.39
CA ARG A 10 -35.46 -13.90 14.58
C ARG A 10 -35.95 -13.64 13.17
N THR A 11 -35.35 -14.32 12.20
CA THR A 11 -35.83 -14.36 10.82
C THR A 11 -36.52 -15.70 10.61
N LEU A 12 -37.81 -15.68 10.33
CA LEU A 12 -38.61 -16.90 10.15
C LEU A 12 -38.96 -17.07 8.67
N SER A 13 -38.95 -18.31 8.20
CA SER A 13 -39.49 -18.68 6.89
C SER A 13 -41.02 -18.60 6.89
N GLY A 14 -41.65 -18.66 5.70
CA GLY A 14 -43.11 -18.74 5.58
C GLY A 14 -43.75 -19.96 6.28
N SER A 15 -42.94 -20.96 6.65
CA SER A 15 -43.36 -22.13 7.42
C SER A 15 -43.12 -22.01 8.94
N GLY A 16 -42.63 -20.86 9.42
CA GLY A 16 -42.33 -20.62 10.83
C GLY A 16 -40.97 -21.14 11.31
N CYS A 17 -40.17 -21.79 10.45
CA CYS A 17 -38.82 -22.23 10.79
C CYS A 17 -37.82 -21.07 10.82
N GLU A 18 -36.91 -21.05 11.79
CA GLU A 18 -35.86 -20.03 11.90
C GLU A 18 -34.79 -20.19 10.80
N ILE A 19 -34.48 -19.08 10.14
CA ILE A 19 -33.48 -19.00 9.09
C ILE A 19 -32.17 -18.51 9.73
N PRO A 20 -31.05 -19.25 9.62
CA PRO A 20 -29.75 -18.79 10.07
C PRO A 20 -29.37 -17.45 9.41
N VAL A 21 -29.01 -16.47 10.22
CA VAL A 21 -28.62 -15.13 9.74
C VAL A 21 -27.15 -14.87 10.07
N LEU A 22 -26.35 -14.63 9.03
CA LEU A 22 -25.00 -14.11 9.17
C LEU A 22 -25.02 -12.57 9.05
N SER A 23 -24.42 -11.89 10.02
CA SER A 23 -24.13 -10.45 9.92
C SER A 23 -22.76 -10.25 9.31
N LEU A 24 -22.69 -9.47 8.23
CA LEU A 24 -21.44 -9.25 7.49
C LEU A 24 -20.61 -8.11 8.08
N LEU A 25 -21.23 -7.05 8.61
CA LEU A 25 -20.53 -5.86 9.11
C LEU A 25 -19.43 -6.18 10.14
N PRO A 26 -19.63 -7.07 11.13
CA PRO A 26 -18.57 -7.44 12.09
C PRO A 26 -17.44 -8.27 11.49
N LEU A 27 -17.66 -8.87 10.32
CA LEU A 27 -16.70 -9.71 9.60
C LEU A 27 -15.95 -8.93 8.51
N LEU A 28 -16.33 -7.68 8.29
CA LEU A 28 -15.65 -6.84 7.33
C LEU A 28 -14.26 -6.45 7.85
N ARG A 29 -13.32 -6.34 6.90
CA ARG A 29 -11.96 -5.90 7.18
C ARG A 29 -11.86 -4.42 7.56
N HIS A 30 -12.85 -3.63 7.11
CA HIS A 30 -12.97 -2.19 7.25
C HIS A 30 -14.40 -1.84 7.62
N ASP A 31 -14.60 -0.69 8.26
CA ASP A 31 -15.94 -0.12 8.37
C ASP A 31 -16.43 0.40 7.00
N LEU A 32 -17.72 0.70 6.91
CA LEU A 32 -18.34 1.12 5.66
C LEU A 32 -17.84 2.49 5.18
N GLU A 33 -17.41 3.35 6.10
CA GLU A 33 -16.92 4.69 5.78
C GLU A 33 -15.52 4.62 5.17
N GLU A 34 -14.64 3.75 5.69
CA GLU A 34 -13.32 3.47 5.13
C GLU A 34 -13.44 2.81 3.76
N PHE A 35 -14.38 1.87 3.56
CA PHE A 35 -14.67 1.33 2.23
C PHE A 35 -15.17 2.41 1.26
N ALA A 36 -16.10 3.27 1.69
CA ALA A 36 -16.61 4.35 0.86
C ALA A 36 -15.51 5.38 0.51
N ALA A 37 -14.59 5.65 1.43
CA ALA A 37 -13.44 6.52 1.20
C ALA A 37 -12.47 5.89 0.19
N ASP A 38 -12.14 4.61 0.34
CA ASP A 38 -11.28 3.88 -0.61
C ASP A 38 -11.90 3.87 -2.03
N ASP A 39 -13.20 3.62 -2.14
CA ASP A 39 -13.92 3.61 -3.42
C ASP A 39 -13.99 5.01 -4.07
N ALA A 40 -14.26 6.05 -3.27
CA ALA A 40 -14.19 7.44 -3.74
C ALA A 40 -12.79 7.81 -4.26
N VAL A 41 -11.74 7.35 -3.58
CA VAL A 41 -10.34 7.56 -3.98
C VAL A 41 -9.99 6.79 -5.27
N GLU A 42 -10.51 5.58 -5.46
CA GLU A 42 -10.32 4.82 -6.71
C GLU A 42 -11.05 5.45 -7.88
N ARG A 43 -12.31 5.90 -7.69
CA ARG A 43 -13.07 6.64 -8.71
C ARG A 43 -12.38 7.94 -9.12
N LEU A 44 -11.92 8.75 -8.15
CA LEU A 44 -11.16 9.97 -8.43
C LEU A 44 -9.84 9.68 -9.17
N ALA A 45 -9.23 8.53 -8.92
CA ALA A 45 -8.02 8.09 -9.62
C ALA A 45 -8.30 7.48 -11.01
N GLY A 46 -9.56 7.45 -11.47
CA GLY A 46 -9.96 6.87 -12.75
C GLY A 46 -9.79 5.36 -12.83
N ARG A 47 -9.73 4.65 -11.69
CA ARG A 47 -9.53 3.21 -11.64
C ARG A 47 -10.87 2.51 -11.44
N ARG A 48 -11.45 2.03 -12.54
CA ARG A 48 -12.71 1.26 -12.54
C ARG A 48 -12.44 -0.21 -12.18
N SER A 49 -11.95 -0.45 -10.96
CA SER A 49 -11.54 -1.78 -10.49
C SER A 49 -12.69 -2.80 -10.55
N GLU A 50 -13.93 -2.36 -10.37
CA GLU A 50 -15.14 -3.17 -10.46
C GLU A 50 -15.34 -3.75 -11.87
N GLU A 51 -15.17 -2.93 -12.90
CA GLU A 51 -15.30 -3.37 -14.28
C GLU A 51 -14.22 -4.39 -14.68
N ILE A 52 -12.99 -4.20 -14.18
CA ILE A 52 -11.89 -5.13 -14.39
C ILE A 52 -12.23 -6.50 -13.79
N ILE A 53 -12.81 -6.54 -12.58
CA ILE A 53 -13.19 -7.80 -11.93
C ILE A 53 -14.30 -8.49 -12.72
N GLU A 54 -15.32 -7.75 -13.18
CA GLU A 54 -16.39 -8.32 -14.00
C GLU A 54 -15.88 -8.87 -15.34
N GLU A 55 -15.03 -8.11 -16.05
CA GLU A 55 -14.49 -8.54 -17.34
C GLU A 55 -13.60 -9.77 -17.20
N LEU A 56 -12.71 -9.79 -16.19
CA LEU A 56 -11.88 -10.95 -15.90
C LEU A 56 -12.72 -12.16 -15.46
N GLY A 57 -13.80 -11.93 -14.70
CA GLY A 57 -14.71 -12.98 -14.24
C GLY A 57 -15.51 -13.68 -15.35
N ARG A 58 -15.60 -13.07 -16.55
CA ARG A 58 -16.25 -13.67 -17.73
C ARG A 58 -15.31 -14.59 -18.52
N LEU A 59 -14.01 -14.59 -18.24
CA LEU A 59 -13.02 -15.41 -18.96
C LEU A 59 -13.05 -16.86 -18.46
N THR A 60 -12.70 -17.80 -19.36
CA THR A 60 -12.37 -19.16 -18.93
C THR A 60 -11.08 -19.16 -18.11
N PRO A 61 -10.82 -20.18 -17.29
CA PRO A 61 -9.59 -20.26 -16.50
C PRO A 61 -8.31 -20.13 -17.34
N ASP A 62 -8.26 -20.77 -18.51
CA ASP A 62 -7.09 -20.72 -19.40
C ASP A 62 -6.89 -19.32 -19.99
N SER A 63 -7.95 -18.68 -20.47
CA SER A 63 -7.89 -17.31 -21.00
C SER A 63 -7.56 -16.29 -19.91
N LEU A 64 -8.06 -16.48 -18.69
CA LEU A 64 -7.73 -15.64 -17.54
C LEU A 64 -6.24 -15.74 -17.20
N ASP A 65 -5.70 -16.94 -17.13
CA ASP A 65 -4.28 -17.18 -16.85
C ASP A 65 -3.36 -16.58 -17.92
N GLU A 66 -3.71 -16.71 -19.20
CA GLU A 66 -2.98 -16.08 -20.30
C GLU A 66 -2.94 -14.54 -20.15
N VAL A 67 -4.09 -13.93 -19.90
CA VAL A 67 -4.21 -12.47 -19.71
C VAL A 67 -3.39 -12.02 -18.49
N LEU A 68 -3.51 -12.71 -17.36
CA LEU A 68 -2.77 -12.38 -16.14
C LEU A 68 -1.25 -12.48 -16.35
N ARG A 69 -0.77 -13.53 -17.00
CA ARG A 69 0.67 -13.70 -17.32
C ARG A 69 1.16 -12.58 -18.22
N LYS A 70 0.43 -12.26 -19.29
CA LYS A 70 0.79 -11.17 -20.21
C LYS A 70 0.94 -9.84 -19.48
N HIS A 71 -0.01 -9.48 -18.61
CA HIS A 71 0.05 -8.23 -17.85
C HIS A 71 1.12 -8.26 -16.75
N ALA A 72 1.32 -9.39 -16.10
CA ALA A 72 2.40 -9.58 -15.13
C ALA A 72 3.78 -9.40 -15.78
N ASP A 73 4.00 -9.98 -16.96
CA ASP A 73 5.23 -9.85 -17.74
C ASP A 73 5.48 -8.41 -18.18
N ALA A 74 4.46 -7.73 -18.71
CA ALA A 74 4.57 -6.32 -19.09
C ALA A 74 4.96 -5.44 -17.88
N ARG A 75 4.30 -5.65 -16.73
CA ARG A 75 4.60 -4.94 -15.49
C ARG A 75 6.01 -5.27 -14.98
N TRP A 76 6.44 -6.53 -15.06
CA TRP A 76 7.78 -6.95 -14.66
C TRP A 76 8.86 -6.28 -15.52
N ARG A 77 8.71 -6.30 -16.85
CA ARG A 77 9.63 -5.64 -17.79
C ARG A 77 9.75 -4.15 -17.51
N GLN A 78 8.63 -3.48 -17.27
CA GLN A 78 8.61 -2.06 -16.93
C GLN A 78 9.35 -1.78 -15.60
N LYS A 79 9.10 -2.58 -14.56
CA LYS A 79 9.81 -2.46 -13.28
C LYS A 79 11.31 -2.69 -13.43
N ALA A 80 11.71 -3.73 -14.15
CA ALA A 80 13.12 -4.04 -14.40
C ALA A 80 13.81 -2.92 -15.20
N HIS A 81 13.11 -2.32 -16.17
CA HIS A 81 13.62 -1.19 -16.93
C HIS A 81 13.88 0.03 -16.03
N PHE A 82 12.90 0.46 -15.22
CA PHE A 82 13.08 1.62 -14.34
C PHE A 82 14.07 1.36 -13.20
N ALA A 83 14.10 0.14 -12.66
CA ALA A 83 15.13 -0.25 -11.69
C ALA A 83 16.53 -0.14 -12.30
N ARG A 84 16.72 -0.65 -13.53
CA ARG A 84 17.99 -0.54 -14.26
C ARG A 84 18.40 0.92 -14.46
N LEU A 85 17.49 1.78 -14.92
CA LEU A 85 17.77 3.21 -15.09
C LEU A 85 18.18 3.87 -13.77
N ARG A 86 17.50 3.53 -12.67
CA ARG A 86 17.81 4.06 -11.34
C ARG A 86 19.20 3.60 -10.86
N VAL A 87 19.52 2.32 -11.00
CA VAL A 87 20.84 1.76 -10.65
C VAL A 87 21.95 2.40 -11.49
N GLN A 88 21.75 2.56 -12.81
CA GLN A 88 22.72 3.21 -13.68
C GLN A 88 22.99 4.66 -13.28
N ARG A 89 21.96 5.37 -12.80
CA ARG A 89 22.07 6.78 -12.41
C ARG A 89 22.69 6.98 -11.03
N LEU A 90 22.34 6.14 -10.06
CA LEU A 90 22.64 6.37 -8.64
C LEU A 90 23.70 5.42 -8.07
N GLY A 91 23.99 4.32 -8.75
CA GLY A 91 24.64 3.16 -8.15
C GLY A 91 23.63 2.25 -7.43
N TYR A 92 24.07 1.02 -7.11
CA TYR A 92 23.20 -0.01 -6.57
C TYR A 92 22.65 0.33 -5.18
N ALA A 93 23.52 0.69 -4.23
CA ALA A 93 23.13 1.01 -2.86
C ALA A 93 22.10 2.15 -2.77
N GLU A 94 22.36 3.27 -3.45
CA GLU A 94 21.45 4.43 -3.47
C GLU A 94 20.15 4.12 -4.22
N ALA A 95 20.19 3.31 -5.28
CA ALA A 95 18.97 2.86 -5.95
C ALA A 95 18.09 2.00 -5.04
N CYS A 96 18.69 1.09 -4.25
CA CYS A 96 17.99 0.30 -3.25
C CYS A 96 17.40 1.19 -2.16
N HIS A 97 18.19 2.14 -1.62
CA HIS A 97 17.76 3.12 -0.64
C HIS A 97 16.53 3.93 -1.09
N GLN A 98 16.60 4.55 -2.27
CA GLN A 98 15.48 5.33 -2.80
C GLN A 98 14.25 4.47 -3.05
N THR A 99 14.43 3.24 -3.53
CA THR A 99 13.33 2.32 -3.79
C THR A 99 12.64 1.87 -2.49
N ALA A 100 13.42 1.60 -1.43
CA ALA A 100 12.87 1.23 -0.13
C ALA A 100 12.01 2.36 0.46
N LEU A 101 12.51 3.59 0.48
CA LEU A 101 11.75 4.74 0.97
C LEU A 101 10.52 5.05 0.11
N GLU A 102 10.64 4.97 -1.22
CA GLU A 102 9.48 5.12 -2.12
C GLU A 102 8.35 4.14 -1.77
N ILE A 103 8.69 2.86 -1.53
CA ILE A 103 7.75 1.82 -1.15
C ILE A 103 7.12 2.13 0.22
N LEU A 104 7.93 2.56 1.19
CA LEU A 104 7.46 2.91 2.54
C LEU A 104 6.52 4.12 2.56
N GLY A 105 6.60 4.99 1.54
CA GLY A 105 5.64 6.08 1.34
C GLY A 105 4.24 5.62 0.96
N TYR A 106 4.05 4.34 0.63
CA TYR A 106 2.78 3.75 0.24
C TYR A 106 2.04 4.57 -0.83
N ARG A 107 0.71 4.68 -0.88
CA ARG A 107 0.01 5.42 -1.95
C ARG A 107 0.28 6.92 -1.92
N PHE A 108 0.14 7.54 -0.75
CA PHE A 108 0.03 9.00 -0.62
C PHE A 108 1.34 9.72 -0.29
N ASN A 109 2.34 9.01 0.24
CA ASN A 109 3.57 9.61 0.74
C ASN A 109 4.82 9.16 -0.03
N ARG A 110 4.68 8.60 -1.24
CA ARG A 110 5.84 8.22 -2.09
C ARG A 110 6.73 9.41 -2.39
N ALA A 111 6.13 10.52 -2.79
CA ALA A 111 6.85 11.71 -3.22
C ALA A 111 7.70 12.32 -2.09
N PRO A 112 7.16 12.61 -0.89
CA PRO A 112 7.99 13.12 0.22
C PRO A 112 9.05 12.10 0.67
N MET A 113 8.74 10.79 0.72
CA MET A 113 9.76 9.78 1.04
C MET A 113 10.90 9.74 0.02
N LEU A 114 10.58 9.81 -1.27
CA LEU A 114 11.58 9.78 -2.33
C LEU A 114 12.45 11.04 -2.34
N ARG A 115 11.89 12.22 -2.02
CA ARG A 115 12.67 13.45 -1.86
C ARG A 115 13.64 13.37 -0.69
N LEU A 116 13.22 12.83 0.45
CA LEU A 116 14.14 12.57 1.56
C LEU A 116 15.27 11.62 1.17
N ALA A 117 14.96 10.54 0.45
CA ALA A 117 15.94 9.59 -0.04
C ALA A 117 16.92 10.19 -1.06
N ALA A 118 16.48 11.19 -1.83
CA ALA A 118 17.34 11.92 -2.75
C ALA A 118 18.21 12.97 -2.03
N LYS A 119 17.73 13.52 -0.91
CA LYS A 119 18.43 14.54 -0.13
C LYS A 119 19.50 13.96 0.80
N PHE A 120 19.23 12.81 1.40
CA PHE A 120 20.12 12.15 2.35
C PHE A 120 20.47 10.76 1.84
N SER A 121 21.76 10.52 1.58
CA SER A 121 22.31 9.22 1.15
C SER A 121 22.09 8.11 2.17
N VAL A 122 22.17 6.85 1.74
CA VAL A 122 22.03 5.69 2.64
C VAL A 122 23.03 5.75 3.80
N ARG A 123 24.24 6.25 3.54
CA ARG A 123 25.28 6.46 4.56
C ARG A 123 24.85 7.49 5.61
N GLN A 124 24.24 8.60 5.20
CA GLN A 124 23.73 9.61 6.14
C GLN A 124 22.56 9.07 6.98
N TRP A 125 21.71 8.21 6.42
CA TRP A 125 20.66 7.53 7.17
C TRP A 125 21.20 6.52 8.19
N SER A 126 22.27 5.81 7.85
CA SER A 126 22.94 4.87 8.76
C SER A 126 23.71 5.56 9.90
N ALA A 127 24.08 6.83 9.73
CA ALA A 127 24.83 7.58 10.71
C ALA A 127 23.93 8.10 11.86
N ASP A 128 24.59 8.49 12.96
CA ASP A 128 23.97 9.26 14.01
C ASP A 128 23.84 10.73 13.56
N GLY A 129 22.63 11.28 13.65
CA GLY A 129 22.37 12.69 13.30
C GLY A 129 20.98 12.95 12.74
N LEU A 130 20.41 12.02 11.97
CA LEU A 130 19.03 12.14 11.50
C LEU A 130 18.03 11.64 12.55
N THR A 131 16.98 12.41 12.81
CA THR A 131 15.88 11.99 13.68
C THR A 131 14.59 11.90 12.88
N VAL A 132 13.62 11.15 13.39
CA VAL A 132 12.30 11.07 12.74
C VAL A 132 11.66 12.46 12.65
N ASP A 133 11.76 13.25 13.71
CA ASP A 133 11.14 14.58 13.74
C ASP A 133 11.87 15.55 12.79
N SER A 134 13.21 15.46 12.65
CA SER A 134 13.93 16.27 11.66
C SER A 134 13.52 15.91 10.23
N LEU A 135 13.38 14.61 9.92
CA LEU A 135 12.96 14.14 8.60
C LEU A 135 11.49 14.50 8.28
N LEU A 136 10.62 14.51 9.28
CA LEU A 136 9.24 14.97 9.09
C LEU A 136 9.19 16.47 8.78
N ALA A 137 10.00 17.27 9.47
CA ALA A 137 10.07 18.72 9.27
C ALA A 137 10.57 19.09 7.87
N GLU A 138 11.49 18.31 7.29
CA GLU A 138 12.02 18.51 5.93
C GLU A 138 10.96 18.50 4.83
N GLU A 139 9.87 17.75 5.05
CA GLU A 139 8.74 17.64 4.11
C GLU A 139 7.45 18.16 4.75
N ALA A 140 7.57 19.14 5.65
CA ALA A 140 6.43 19.76 6.32
C ALA A 140 5.43 20.31 5.29
N GLY A 141 4.16 19.92 5.44
CA GLY A 141 3.08 20.30 4.50
C GLY A 141 2.95 19.40 3.27
N ALA A 142 3.92 18.53 2.97
CA ALA A 142 3.82 17.57 1.88
C ALA A 142 3.31 16.18 2.32
N TRP A 143 3.30 15.91 3.62
CA TRP A 143 2.78 14.67 4.17
C TRP A 143 1.26 14.61 4.07
N SER A 144 0.76 13.56 3.44
CA SER A 144 -0.64 13.17 3.56
C SER A 144 -0.82 12.36 4.85
N LEU A 145 -1.63 12.89 5.76
CA LEU A 145 -1.96 12.24 7.04
C LEU A 145 -3.43 11.76 7.10
N GLN A 146 -4.29 12.28 6.22
CA GLN A 146 -5.69 11.87 6.12
C GLN A 146 -5.83 10.54 5.39
N GLY A 147 -6.70 9.66 5.89
CA GLY A 147 -6.91 8.33 5.29
C GLY A 147 -5.69 7.40 5.34
N VAL A 148 -4.65 7.75 6.12
CA VAL A 148 -3.47 6.92 6.29
C VAL A 148 -3.65 6.00 7.48
N ARG A 149 -3.62 4.69 7.21
CA ARG A 149 -3.67 3.66 8.26
C ARG A 149 -2.52 3.86 9.27
N PRO A 150 -2.71 3.58 10.58
CA PRO A 150 -1.68 3.80 11.60
C PRO A 150 -0.31 3.21 11.27
N ALA A 151 -0.27 2.01 10.70
CA ALA A 151 0.96 1.35 10.28
C ALA A 151 1.68 2.04 9.10
N ASN A 152 0.95 2.81 8.29
CA ASN A 152 1.46 3.57 7.15
C ASN A 152 1.75 5.03 7.48
N HIS A 153 1.55 5.45 8.73
CA HIS A 153 1.81 6.83 9.14
C HIS A 153 3.29 7.18 8.89
N PRO A 154 3.61 8.33 8.25
CA PRO A 154 4.98 8.71 7.90
C PRO A 154 5.95 8.63 9.07
N LYS A 155 5.56 9.14 10.24
CA LYS A 155 6.35 9.04 11.49
C LYS A 155 6.78 7.60 11.81
N VAL A 156 5.85 6.65 11.71
CA VAL A 156 6.08 5.24 12.01
C VAL A 156 7.02 4.64 10.96
N ARG A 157 6.76 4.90 9.68
CA ARG A 157 7.55 4.37 8.55
C ARG A 157 8.99 4.91 8.53
N LEU A 158 9.18 6.21 8.76
CA LEU A 158 10.50 6.83 8.90
C LEU A 158 11.27 6.23 10.07
N GLY A 159 10.60 6.04 11.22
CA GLY A 159 11.21 5.40 12.39
C GLY A 159 11.60 3.95 12.14
N GLN A 160 10.78 3.19 11.43
CA GLN A 160 11.12 1.82 11.02
C GLN A 160 12.36 1.79 10.13
N TYR A 161 12.40 2.64 9.11
CA TYR A 161 13.53 2.69 8.18
C TYR A 161 14.83 3.14 8.87
N LEU A 162 14.80 4.20 9.69
CA LEU A 162 15.95 4.65 10.47
C LEU A 162 16.51 3.55 11.39
N ARG A 163 15.64 2.81 12.09
CA ARG A 163 16.11 1.70 12.94
C ARG A 163 16.75 0.59 12.12
N TRP A 164 16.15 0.25 10.97
CA TRP A 164 16.65 -0.81 10.12
C TRP A 164 18.02 -0.48 9.53
N VAL A 165 18.18 0.69 8.91
CA VAL A 165 19.44 1.08 8.26
C VAL A 165 20.58 1.34 9.24
N ARG A 166 20.27 1.69 10.50
CA ARG A 166 21.28 1.77 11.57
C ARG A 166 21.73 0.40 12.06
N ALA A 167 20.78 -0.53 12.17
CA ALA A 167 21.08 -1.90 12.58
C ALA A 167 21.84 -2.69 11.49
N SER A 168 21.62 -2.34 10.22
CA SER A 168 22.28 -2.96 9.07
C SER A 168 22.64 -1.90 8.02
N PRO A 169 23.73 -1.14 8.19
CA PRO A 169 24.14 -0.08 7.26
C PRO A 169 24.36 -0.58 5.83
N ASP A 170 24.92 -1.78 5.70
CA ASP A 170 25.25 -2.39 4.42
C ASP A 170 24.12 -3.28 3.87
N TRP A 171 22.88 -3.10 4.36
CA TRP A 171 21.73 -3.91 3.92
C TRP A 171 21.55 -3.98 2.39
N PRO A 172 21.85 -2.94 1.57
CA PRO A 172 21.70 -3.05 0.12
C PRO A 172 22.57 -4.17 -0.46
N GLU A 173 23.76 -4.40 0.10
CA GLU A 173 24.71 -5.40 -0.41
C GLU A 173 24.39 -6.83 0.03
N THR A 174 23.35 -7.00 0.84
CA THR A 174 22.90 -8.30 1.38
C THR A 174 21.56 -8.76 0.80
N LEU A 175 21.02 -8.04 -0.20
CA LEU A 175 19.76 -8.35 -0.88
C LEU A 175 19.83 -9.57 -1.80
#